data_AF-A0A132C0K7-F1
#
_entry.id   AF-A0A132C0K7-F1
#
_cell.length_a   1.000
_cell.length_b   1.000
_cell.length_c   1.000
_cell.angle_alpha   90.00
_cell.angle_beta   90.00
_cell.angle_gamma   90.00
#
_symmetry.space_group_name_H-M   'P 1'
#
loop_
_entity.id
_entity.type
_entity.pdbx_description
1 polymer ?
#
loop_
_entity_poly.entity_id
_entity_poly.type
_entity_poly.pdbx_seq_one_letter_code
_entity_poly.pdbx_strand_id
1 'polypeptide(L)'
;MVPKRRFNILDLKPYMCQRSNMQRFFSVDMPGVQFVSIVLAFSLAALLAVLCLYILLSPGFAAALAAGGPSLARFLRQVTTNGLPVVFAINYVSFFLFAVIQKPKVARRDTAFFVLVDILLRAILFPSLHALIYVLSADWFESFGGSRATALSVVAPTLARSAFFENISGVYLYATMISALPLYVSAFGQSEFLGPTVRRLPIKAGFEKGVSNLSKEIPMSMNVQPQPDRPDPTVIAVQNDAFRKLACLGVPPAQPIQGRMHVTRALMEAGDGFMAEAVKATGEFATFEPENDPEGWHDFGAVEIRGETVFWKIDLYEADSDFRYGAETPDNPATTMRVLTIMLARDW
;
A
#
# COMPACT_ATOMS: atom_id res chain seq x y z
N MET A 1 58.72 39.87 6.75
CA MET A 1 57.78 39.92 5.61
C MET A 1 57.66 38.51 5.04
N VAL A 2 56.56 37.82 5.34
CA VAL A 2 56.28 36.46 4.85
C VAL A 2 55.32 36.61 3.66
N PRO A 3 55.57 35.98 2.49
CA PRO A 3 54.78 36.24 1.30
C PRO A 3 53.38 35.64 1.44
N LYS A 4 52.35 36.44 1.17
CA LYS A 4 50.97 35.96 1.02
C LYS A 4 50.89 35.05 -0.20
N ARG A 5 50.95 33.72 -0.01
CA ARG A 5 50.47 32.77 -1.03
C ARG A 5 48.97 32.99 -1.19
N ARG A 6 48.56 33.49 -2.35
CA ARG A 6 47.15 33.48 -2.76
C ARG A 6 46.70 32.03 -2.84
N PHE A 7 45.80 31.63 -1.94
CA PHE A 7 45.07 30.37 -2.05
C PHE A 7 44.27 30.41 -3.35
N ASN A 8 44.74 29.69 -4.37
CA ASN A 8 44.10 29.67 -5.67
C ASN A 8 43.07 28.52 -5.67
N ILE A 9 41.81 28.81 -5.97
CA ILE A 9 40.71 27.81 -5.95
C ILE A 9 40.95 26.64 -6.92
N LEU A 10 41.92 26.80 -7.83
CA LEU A 10 42.38 25.80 -8.79
C LEU A 10 43.26 24.70 -8.17
N ASP A 11 43.89 24.93 -7.01
CA ASP A 11 44.68 23.90 -6.28
C ASP A 11 43.80 22.86 -5.56
N LEU A 12 42.49 23.11 -5.46
CA LEU A 12 41.51 22.16 -4.93
C LEU A 12 40.88 21.26 -5.99
N LYS A 13 41.16 21.49 -7.28
CA LYS A 13 40.59 20.68 -8.38
C LYS A 13 40.93 19.18 -8.31
N PRO A 14 42.14 18.75 -7.91
CA PRO A 14 42.44 17.32 -7.82
C PRO A 14 41.71 16.63 -6.65
N TYR A 15 41.42 17.36 -5.56
CA TYR A 15 40.72 16.82 -4.39
C TYR A 15 39.20 16.85 -4.50
N MET A 16 38.66 17.66 -5.41
CA MET A 16 37.22 17.80 -5.66
C MET A 16 36.69 16.85 -6.75
N CYS A 17 37.57 16.15 -7.48
CA CYS A 17 37.18 15.36 -8.65
C CYS A 17 37.04 13.85 -8.39
N GLN A 18 37.12 13.37 -7.14
CA GLN A 18 37.19 11.92 -6.88
C GLN A 18 36.46 11.47 -5.60
N ARG A 19 35.23 11.94 -5.40
CA ARG A 19 34.24 11.24 -4.55
C ARG A 19 32.95 11.12 -5.33
N SER A 20 32.43 9.91 -5.47
CA SER A 20 31.08 9.70 -6.01
C SER A 20 30.10 10.61 -5.25
N ASN A 21 29.19 11.30 -5.94
CA ASN A 21 28.21 12.23 -5.34
C ASN A 21 27.48 11.64 -4.11
N MET A 22 27.41 10.32 -4.04
CA MET A 22 26.69 9.58 -3.02
C MET A 22 27.54 9.17 -1.79
N GLN A 23 28.87 9.18 -1.90
CA GLN A 23 29.79 9.03 -0.75
C GLN A 23 29.68 10.20 0.24
N ARG A 24 29.09 11.32 -0.18
CA ARG A 24 28.83 12.47 0.69
C ARG A 24 27.62 12.27 1.60
N PHE A 25 26.70 11.38 1.23
CA PHE A 25 25.45 11.13 1.96
C PHE A 25 25.52 9.91 2.88
N PHE A 26 26.43 8.95 2.62
CA PHE A 26 26.53 7.72 3.40
C PHE A 26 28.00 7.39 3.70
N SER A 27 28.49 7.81 4.86
CA SER A 27 29.82 7.46 5.39
C SER A 27 29.67 7.03 6.85
N VAL A 28 30.36 5.97 7.26
CA VAL A 28 30.36 5.53 8.68
C VAL A 28 31.06 6.54 9.59
N ASP A 29 31.85 7.45 9.03
CA ASP A 29 32.55 8.48 9.80
C ASP A 29 31.69 9.73 10.04
N MET A 30 30.42 9.72 9.60
CA MET A 30 29.49 10.83 9.82
C MET A 30 28.77 10.72 11.18
N PRO A 31 28.31 11.84 11.76
CA PRO A 31 27.49 11.80 12.96
C PRO A 31 26.24 10.93 12.79
N GLY A 32 25.94 10.07 13.77
CA GLY A 32 24.83 9.12 13.69
C GLY A 32 23.46 9.78 13.45
N VAL A 33 23.21 10.95 14.05
CA VAL A 33 22.00 11.74 13.83
C VAL A 33 21.88 12.17 12.36
N GLN A 34 23.00 12.55 11.73
CA GLN A 34 23.01 12.95 10.32
C GLN A 34 22.69 11.75 9.42
N PHE A 35 23.24 10.58 9.73
CA PHE A 35 22.92 9.34 9.00
C PHE A 35 21.44 8.99 9.10
N VAL A 36 20.88 8.99 10.31
CA VAL A 36 19.45 8.74 10.56
C VAL A 36 18.56 9.71 9.79
N SER A 37 18.86 11.01 9.83
CA SER A 37 18.07 12.02 9.13
C SER A 37 18.09 11.83 7.61
N ILE A 38 19.23 11.44 7.03
CA ILE A 38 19.33 11.15 5.59
C ILE A 38 18.51 9.91 5.24
N VAL A 39 18.65 8.81 6.00
CA VAL A 39 17.85 7.60 5.77
C VAL A 39 16.37 7.90 5.86
N LEU A 40 15.95 8.69 6.85
CA LEU A 40 14.56 9.10 7.03
C LEU A 40 14.07 9.94 5.84
N ALA A 41 14.87 10.91 5.37
CA ALA A 41 14.52 11.73 4.21
C ALA A 41 14.35 10.89 2.93
N PHE A 42 15.27 9.96 2.66
CA PHE A 42 15.15 9.05 1.51
C PHE A 42 13.92 8.13 1.63
N SER A 43 13.66 7.62 2.84
CA SER A 43 12.51 6.76 3.12
C SER A 43 11.20 7.51 2.93
N LEU A 44 11.10 8.73 3.45
CA LEU A 44 9.91 9.58 3.32
C LEU A 44 9.68 10.01 1.87
N ALA A 45 10.72 10.44 1.16
CA ALA A 45 10.60 10.85 -0.24
C ALA A 45 10.13 9.69 -1.14
N ALA A 46 10.71 8.50 -0.99
CA ALA A 46 10.29 7.33 -1.74
C ALA A 46 8.88 6.88 -1.34
N LEU A 47 8.57 6.87 -0.04
CA LEU A 47 7.24 6.50 0.45
C LEU A 47 6.18 7.43 -0.12
N LEU A 48 6.37 8.75 -0.04
CA LEU A 48 5.42 9.72 -0.59
C LEU A 48 5.26 9.57 -2.11
N ALA A 49 6.35 9.36 -2.85
CA ALA A 49 6.28 9.17 -4.30
C ALA A 49 5.45 7.94 -4.68
N VAL A 50 5.71 6.79 -4.05
CA VAL A 50 4.97 5.54 -4.31
C VAL A 50 3.55 5.62 -3.78
N LEU A 51 3.34 6.29 -2.65
CA LEU A 51 2.01 6.49 -2.08
C LEU A 51 1.13 7.36 -2.99
N CYS A 52 1.68 8.43 -3.55
CA CYS A 52 0.99 9.23 -4.56
C CYS A 52 0.59 8.37 -5.77
N LEU A 53 1.52 7.54 -6.27
CA LEU A 53 1.21 6.62 -7.36
C LEU A 53 0.09 5.64 -6.98
N TYR A 54 0.15 5.06 -5.78
CA TYR A 54 -0.88 4.16 -5.27
C TYR A 54 -2.25 4.85 -5.18
N ILE A 55 -2.30 6.07 -4.66
CA ILE A 55 -3.54 6.86 -4.56
C ILE A 55 -4.12 7.17 -5.95
N LEU A 56 -3.26 7.50 -6.92
CA LEU A 56 -3.70 7.81 -8.28
C LEU A 56 -4.18 6.57 -9.05
N LEU A 57 -3.55 5.42 -8.80
CA LEU A 57 -3.91 4.16 -9.45
C LEU A 57 -5.09 3.44 -8.78
N SER A 58 -5.45 3.84 -7.56
CA SER A 58 -6.60 3.30 -6.83
C SER A 58 -7.86 4.14 -7.13
N PRO A 59 -8.82 3.60 -7.92
CA PRO A 59 -10.06 4.31 -8.24
C PRO A 59 -10.81 4.72 -6.97
N GLY A 60 -11.44 5.90 -6.97
CA GLY A 60 -12.21 6.41 -5.83
C GLY A 60 -11.39 6.83 -4.60
N PHE A 61 -10.18 6.29 -4.40
CA PHE A 61 -9.40 6.47 -3.19
C PHE A 61 -8.91 7.90 -2.99
N ALA A 62 -8.48 8.57 -4.07
CA ALA A 62 -8.08 9.98 -4.01
C ALA A 62 -9.24 10.90 -3.56
N ALA A 63 -10.45 10.64 -4.06
CA ALA A 63 -11.65 11.38 -3.67
C ALA A 63 -12.03 11.09 -2.21
N ALA A 64 -11.96 9.82 -1.79
CA ALA A 64 -12.20 9.42 -0.41
C ALA A 64 -11.23 10.08 0.59
N LEU A 65 -9.95 10.24 0.22
CA LEU A 65 -8.98 10.98 1.04
C LEU A 65 -9.24 12.49 1.03
N ALA A 66 -9.66 13.06 -0.10
CA ALA A 66 -9.97 14.48 -0.23
C ALA A 66 -11.22 14.89 0.57
N ALA A 67 -12.20 13.99 0.73
CA ALA A 67 -13.35 14.17 1.60
C ALA A 67 -12.96 14.30 3.09
N GLY A 68 -11.77 13.80 3.47
CA GLY A 68 -11.21 13.97 4.81
C GLY A 68 -11.79 13.01 5.85
N GLY A 69 -12.02 13.51 7.06
CA GLY A 69 -12.66 12.77 8.14
C GLY A 69 -11.85 11.59 8.73
N PRO A 70 -12.53 10.63 9.39
CA PRO A 70 -11.89 9.51 10.06
C PRO A 70 -11.07 8.60 9.13
N SER A 71 -11.49 8.46 7.86
CA SER A 71 -10.79 7.64 6.87
C SER A 71 -9.42 8.21 6.53
N LEU A 72 -9.32 9.52 6.29
CA LEU A 72 -8.04 10.20 6.13
C LEU A 72 -7.16 10.04 7.38
N ALA A 73 -7.73 10.22 8.59
CA ALA A 73 -6.98 10.06 9.83
C ALA A 73 -6.45 8.63 10.03
N ARG A 74 -7.25 7.60 9.76
CA ARG A 74 -6.82 6.19 9.82
C ARG A 74 -5.75 5.89 8.77
N PHE A 75 -5.91 6.39 7.56
CA PHE A 75 -4.93 6.23 6.49
C PHE A 75 -3.60 6.88 6.83
N LEU A 76 -3.60 8.16 7.24
CA LEU A 76 -2.40 8.87 7.67
C LEU A 76 -1.74 8.16 8.86
N ARG A 77 -2.53 7.70 9.84
CA ARG A 77 -2.01 6.90 10.96
C ARG A 77 -1.37 5.61 10.46
N GLN A 78 -1.99 4.87 9.55
CA GLN A 78 -1.44 3.64 8.98
C GLN A 78 -0.10 3.91 8.26
N VAL A 79 -0.04 4.95 7.42
CA VAL A 79 1.19 5.34 6.71
C VAL A 79 2.29 5.77 7.68
N THR A 80 1.96 6.54 8.71
CA THR A 80 2.94 7.10 9.65
C THR A 80 3.40 6.13 10.75
N THR A 81 2.50 5.29 11.27
CA THR A 81 2.78 4.39 12.41
C THR A 81 3.20 2.99 11.99
N ASN A 82 2.89 2.59 10.76
CA ASN A 82 3.30 1.29 10.21
C ASN A 82 4.23 1.46 9.01
N GLY A 83 3.76 2.13 7.96
CA GLY A 83 4.50 2.27 6.70
C GLY A 83 5.88 2.90 6.84
N LEU A 84 5.95 4.11 7.39
CA LEU A 84 7.21 4.86 7.53
C LEU A 84 8.24 4.11 8.40
N PRO A 85 7.88 3.56 9.59
CA PRO A 85 8.80 2.73 10.37
C PRO A 85 9.35 1.52 9.60
N VAL A 86 8.51 0.81 8.85
CA VAL A 86 8.92 -0.35 8.05
C VAL A 86 9.94 0.05 6.98
N VAL A 87 9.61 1.07 6.18
CA VAL A 87 10.50 1.55 5.10
C VAL A 87 11.81 2.07 5.69
N PHE A 88 11.73 2.85 6.77
CA PHE A 88 12.90 3.39 7.46
C PHE A 88 13.81 2.29 8.01
N ALA A 89 13.28 1.30 8.72
CA ALA A 89 14.07 0.23 9.34
C ALA A 89 14.85 -0.57 8.28
N ILE A 90 14.18 -0.95 7.19
CA ILE A 90 14.81 -1.71 6.10
C ILE A 90 15.90 -0.86 5.42
N ASN A 91 15.60 0.41 5.12
CA ASN A 91 16.57 1.32 4.51
C ASN A 91 17.75 1.62 5.44
N TYR A 92 17.52 1.71 6.75
CA TYR A 92 18.59 1.91 7.72
C TYR A 92 19.60 0.77 7.67
N VAL A 93 19.13 -0.48 7.75
CA VAL A 93 20.01 -1.66 7.70
C VAL A 93 20.75 -1.74 6.36
N SER A 94 20.04 -1.52 5.24
CA SER A 94 20.59 -1.52 3.89
C SER A 94 21.67 -0.45 3.69
N PHE A 95 21.37 0.81 4.03
CA PHE A 95 22.28 1.93 3.82
C PHE A 95 23.48 1.87 4.77
N PHE A 96 23.29 1.31 5.96
CA PHE A 96 24.36 1.09 6.91
C PHE A 96 25.32 0.01 6.39
N LEU A 97 24.77 -1.11 5.88
CA LEU A 97 25.57 -2.16 5.24
C LEU A 97 26.37 -1.62 4.06
N PHE A 98 25.75 -0.78 3.22
CA PHE A 98 26.43 -0.10 2.12
C PHE A 98 27.61 0.77 2.60
N ALA A 99 27.40 1.55 3.65
CA ALA A 99 28.44 2.42 4.22
C ALA A 99 29.61 1.60 4.80
N VAL A 100 29.33 0.44 5.42
CA VAL A 100 30.35 -0.48 5.94
C VAL A 100 31.18 -1.08 4.82
N ILE A 101 30.54 -1.53 3.73
CA ILE A 101 31.21 -2.21 2.60
C ILE A 101 32.10 -1.25 1.80
N GLN A 102 31.77 0.04 1.73
CA GLN A 102 32.61 1.03 1.07
C GLN A 102 33.93 1.35 1.82
N LYS A 103 34.18 0.76 3.01
CA LYS A 103 35.44 0.99 3.71
C LYS A 103 36.61 0.33 2.95
N PRO A 104 37.69 1.07 2.65
CA PRO A 104 38.80 0.60 1.82
C PRO A 104 39.61 -0.58 2.38
N LYS A 105 39.35 -0.99 3.64
CA LYS A 105 40.02 -2.12 4.30
C LYS A 105 39.28 -3.46 4.14
N VAL A 106 38.02 -3.46 3.69
CA VAL A 106 37.24 -4.70 3.47
C VAL A 106 37.42 -5.13 2.01
N ALA A 107 38.29 -6.12 1.82
CA ALA A 107 38.71 -6.78 0.58
C ALA A 107 37.84 -6.63 -0.69
N ARG A 108 38.45 -6.09 -1.77
CA ARG A 108 38.58 -6.61 -3.16
C ARG A 108 37.37 -7.27 -3.88
N ARG A 109 36.14 -7.20 -3.37
CA ARG A 109 34.94 -7.67 -4.08
C ARG A 109 34.31 -6.51 -4.84
N ASP A 110 33.86 -6.80 -6.06
CA ASP A 110 33.16 -5.84 -6.90
C ASP A 110 31.96 -5.24 -6.15
N THR A 111 31.82 -3.91 -6.19
CA THR A 111 30.69 -3.18 -5.61
C THR A 111 29.35 -3.60 -6.21
N ALA A 112 29.33 -4.23 -7.40
CA ALA A 112 28.12 -4.85 -7.94
C ALA A 112 27.58 -6.00 -7.06
N PHE A 113 28.46 -6.74 -6.37
CA PHE A 113 28.05 -7.82 -5.45
C PHE A 113 27.22 -7.29 -4.27
N PHE A 114 27.45 -6.03 -3.86
CA PHE A 114 26.62 -5.38 -2.83
C PHE A 114 25.15 -5.34 -3.24
N VAL A 115 24.84 -5.05 -4.51
CA VAL A 115 23.45 -4.96 -4.97
C VAL A 115 22.70 -6.28 -4.78
N LEU A 116 23.37 -7.40 -5.09
CA LEU A 116 22.80 -8.73 -4.85
C LEU A 116 22.54 -8.98 -3.36
N VAL A 117 23.52 -8.66 -2.50
CA VAL A 117 23.38 -8.82 -1.04
C VAL A 117 22.25 -7.95 -0.51
N ASP A 118 22.12 -6.72 -0.99
CA ASP A 118 21.07 -5.78 -0.55
C ASP A 118 19.68 -6.25 -0.96
N ILE A 119 19.51 -6.74 -2.20
CA ILE A 119 18.25 -7.30 -2.67
C ILE A 119 17.83 -8.51 -1.81
N LEU A 120 18.76 -9.44 -1.55
CA LEU A 120 18.48 -10.60 -0.69
C LEU A 120 18.15 -10.20 0.74
N LEU A 121 18.90 -9.24 1.29
CA LEU A 121 18.66 -8.70 2.62
C LEU A 121 17.24 -8.12 2.71
N ARG A 122 16.82 -7.31 1.74
CA ARG A 122 15.47 -6.72 1.69
C ARG A 122 14.38 -7.78 1.52
N ALA A 123 14.63 -8.80 0.69
CA ALA A 123 13.72 -9.93 0.50
C ALA A 123 13.52 -10.76 1.78
N ILE A 124 14.46 -10.73 2.72
CA ILE A 124 14.34 -11.39 4.04
C ILE A 124 13.75 -10.43 5.08
N LEU A 125 14.26 -9.20 5.17
CA LEU A 125 13.85 -8.24 6.18
C LEU A 125 12.39 -7.81 6.02
N PHE A 126 11.91 -7.62 4.78
CA PHE A 126 10.56 -7.14 4.56
C PHE A 126 9.48 -8.13 5.04
N PRO A 127 9.53 -9.43 4.67
CA PRO A 127 8.66 -10.46 5.24
C PRO A 127 8.83 -10.62 6.75
N SER A 128 10.07 -10.65 7.24
CA SER A 128 10.36 -10.88 8.66
C SER A 128 9.78 -9.77 9.54
N LEU A 129 9.92 -8.51 9.10
CA LEU A 129 9.38 -7.36 9.82
C LEU A 129 7.86 -7.35 9.79
N HIS A 130 7.22 -7.72 8.67
CA HIS A 130 5.76 -7.86 8.60
C HIS A 130 5.25 -8.97 9.53
N ALA A 131 5.90 -10.13 9.55
CA ALA A 131 5.56 -11.22 10.47
C ALA A 131 5.69 -10.78 11.94
N LEU A 132 6.78 -10.07 12.28
CA LEU A 132 6.99 -9.53 13.62
C LEU A 132 5.89 -8.54 14.00
N ILE A 133 5.57 -7.58 13.13
CA ILE A 133 4.51 -6.59 13.37
C ILE A 133 3.17 -7.29 13.58
N TYR A 134 2.84 -8.29 12.76
CA TYR A 134 1.57 -9.00 12.88
C TYR A 134 1.46 -9.80 14.18
N VAL A 135 2.54 -10.46 14.61
CA VAL A 135 2.60 -11.16 15.89
C VAL A 135 2.49 -10.17 17.07
N LEU A 136 3.22 -9.06 17.03
CA LEU A 136 3.13 -8.02 18.07
C LEU A 136 1.72 -7.40 18.11
N SER A 137 1.09 -7.21 16.96
CA SER A 137 -0.28 -6.70 16.89
C SER A 137 -1.29 -7.70 17.48
N ALA A 138 -1.08 -9.00 17.28
CA ALA A 138 -1.90 -10.03 17.93
C ALA A 138 -1.75 -9.99 19.46
N ASP A 139 -0.52 -9.82 19.95
CA ASP A 139 -0.23 -9.80 21.39
C ASP A 139 -0.69 -8.52 22.09
N TRP A 140 -0.56 -7.36 21.45
CA TRP A 140 -0.78 -6.05 22.10
C TRP A 140 -2.15 -5.45 21.82
N PHE A 141 -2.72 -5.73 20.66
CA PHE A 141 -3.99 -5.14 20.21
C PHE A 141 -5.07 -6.19 19.97
N GLU A 142 -4.85 -7.44 20.40
CA GLU A 142 -5.75 -8.58 20.15
C GLU A 142 -6.13 -8.75 18.67
N SER A 143 -5.30 -8.25 17.75
CA SER A 143 -5.50 -8.43 16.32
C SER A 143 -5.47 -9.92 15.96
N PHE A 144 -6.17 -10.32 14.89
CA PHE A 144 -6.28 -11.74 14.50
C PHE A 144 -6.87 -12.64 15.61
N GLY A 145 -7.71 -12.07 16.48
CA GLY A 145 -8.29 -12.77 17.63
C GLY A 145 -7.27 -13.17 18.69
N GLY A 146 -6.15 -12.43 18.79
CA GLY A 146 -5.05 -12.72 19.70
C GLY A 146 -4.18 -13.93 19.31
N SER A 147 -4.44 -14.55 18.16
CA SER A 147 -3.72 -15.75 17.72
C SER A 147 -2.49 -15.40 16.88
N ARG A 148 -1.29 -15.69 17.40
CA ARG A 148 -0.03 -15.59 16.66
C ARG A 148 0.00 -16.48 15.41
N ALA A 149 -0.62 -17.66 15.47
CA ALA A 149 -0.68 -18.58 14.33
C ALA A 149 -1.52 -17.98 13.18
N THR A 150 -2.66 -17.37 13.52
CA THR A 150 -3.52 -16.66 12.57
C THR A 150 -2.81 -15.42 12.01
N ALA A 151 -2.10 -14.69 12.87
CA ALA A 151 -1.28 -13.56 12.44
C ALA A 151 -0.18 -13.98 11.44
N LEU A 152 0.47 -15.12 11.65
CA LEU A 152 1.49 -15.64 10.71
C LEU A 152 0.87 -16.16 9.42
N SER A 153 -0.30 -16.80 9.46
CA SER A 153 -0.93 -17.35 8.24
C SER A 153 -1.33 -16.29 7.23
N VAL A 154 -1.60 -15.06 7.68
CA VAL A 154 -1.96 -13.95 6.77
C VAL A 154 -0.75 -13.23 6.16
N VAL A 155 0.47 -13.50 6.64
CA VAL A 155 1.69 -12.82 6.15
C VAL A 155 1.93 -13.14 4.68
N ALA A 156 1.94 -14.43 4.30
CA ALA A 156 2.20 -14.82 2.92
C ALA A 156 1.16 -14.26 1.92
N PRO A 157 -0.16 -14.33 2.17
CA PRO A 157 -1.16 -13.67 1.34
C PRO A 157 -0.97 -12.14 1.25
N THR A 158 -0.62 -11.49 2.38
CA THR A 158 -0.34 -10.04 2.39
C THR A 158 0.81 -9.73 1.44
N LEU A 159 1.92 -10.47 1.54
CA LEU A 159 3.12 -10.25 0.75
C LEU A 159 2.91 -10.53 -0.74
N ALA A 160 2.09 -11.55 -1.07
CA ALA A 160 1.72 -11.84 -2.45
C ALA A 160 1.01 -10.63 -3.08
N ARG A 161 -0.02 -10.09 -2.42
CA ARG A 161 -0.73 -8.88 -2.86
C ARG A 161 0.18 -7.65 -2.88
N SER A 162 1.13 -7.55 -1.95
CA SER A 162 2.13 -6.48 -1.96
C SER A 162 3.04 -6.53 -3.19
N ALA A 163 3.40 -7.73 -3.65
CA ALA A 163 4.21 -7.92 -4.86
C ALA A 163 3.46 -7.52 -6.14
N PHE A 164 2.12 -7.55 -6.14
CA PHE A 164 1.28 -7.07 -7.25
C PHE A 164 0.79 -5.63 -7.07
N PHE A 165 1.29 -4.90 -6.05
CA PHE A 165 0.90 -3.52 -5.75
C PHE A 165 -0.59 -3.33 -5.40
N GLU A 166 -1.22 -4.38 -4.86
CA GLU A 166 -2.67 -4.40 -4.59
C GLU A 166 -3.03 -3.95 -3.17
N ASN A 167 -2.03 -3.66 -2.32
CA ASN A 167 -2.25 -3.24 -0.93
C ASN A 167 -1.21 -2.21 -0.48
N ILE A 168 -1.49 -1.59 0.67
CA ILE A 168 -0.62 -0.55 1.24
C ILE A 168 0.77 -1.09 1.59
N SER A 169 0.89 -2.36 1.95
CA SER A 169 2.20 -3.01 2.16
C SER A 169 3.02 -3.09 0.87
N GLY A 170 2.37 -3.18 -0.30
CA GLY A 170 3.02 -3.03 -1.61
C GLY A 170 3.69 -1.67 -1.73
N VAL A 171 3.02 -0.59 -1.33
CA VAL A 171 3.63 0.76 -1.30
C VAL A 171 4.93 0.75 -0.50
N TYR A 172 4.96 0.09 0.65
CA TYR A 172 6.16 0.01 1.49
C TYR A 172 7.26 -0.81 0.80
N LEU A 173 6.91 -1.93 0.19
CA LEU A 173 7.84 -2.77 -0.57
C LEU A 173 8.53 -1.97 -1.68
N TYR A 174 7.76 -1.32 -2.55
CA TYR A 174 8.33 -0.54 -3.66
C TYR A 174 9.04 0.73 -3.19
N ALA A 175 8.58 1.38 -2.11
CA ALA A 175 9.29 2.51 -1.52
C ALA A 175 10.70 2.11 -1.04
N THR A 176 10.85 0.91 -0.48
CA THR A 176 12.18 0.38 -0.11
C THR A 176 13.07 0.15 -1.34
N MET A 177 12.51 -0.27 -2.47
CA MET A 177 13.27 -0.46 -3.72
C MET A 177 13.68 0.89 -4.34
N ILE A 178 12.75 1.83 -4.45
CA ILE A 178 12.98 3.13 -5.10
C ILE A 178 14.02 3.95 -4.34
N SER A 179 13.96 3.94 -3.00
CA SER A 179 14.96 4.61 -2.16
C SER A 179 16.38 4.02 -2.31
N ALA A 180 16.51 2.75 -2.72
CA ALA A 180 17.80 2.10 -2.96
C ALA A 180 18.40 2.39 -4.34
N LEU A 181 17.62 2.89 -5.31
CA LEU A 181 18.09 3.11 -6.68
C LEU A 181 19.34 3.98 -6.79
N PRO A 182 19.47 5.12 -6.07
CA PRO A 182 20.70 5.90 -6.09
C PRO A 182 21.90 5.06 -5.66
N LEU A 183 21.71 4.19 -4.64
CA LEU A 183 22.76 3.31 -4.15
C LEU A 183 23.23 2.32 -5.20
N TYR A 184 22.28 1.69 -5.90
CA TYR A 184 22.59 0.76 -6.98
C TYR A 184 23.31 1.46 -8.14
N VAL A 185 22.87 2.64 -8.55
CA VAL A 185 23.54 3.43 -9.59
C VAL A 185 24.99 3.74 -9.20
N SER A 186 25.23 4.14 -7.94
CA SER A 186 26.60 4.39 -7.47
C SER A 186 27.42 3.09 -7.38
N ALA A 187 26.84 1.99 -6.92
CA ALA A 187 27.51 0.71 -6.79
C ALA A 187 27.93 0.15 -8.16
N PHE A 188 27.06 0.22 -9.16
CA PHE A 188 27.39 -0.18 -10.54
C PHE A 188 28.40 0.78 -11.19
N GLY A 189 28.31 2.09 -10.93
CA GLY A 189 29.28 3.06 -11.46
C GLY A 189 30.71 2.87 -10.92
N GLN A 190 30.85 2.22 -9.76
CA GLN A 190 32.14 1.88 -9.12
C GLN A 190 32.64 0.47 -9.47
N SER A 191 31.80 -0.36 -10.11
CA SER A 191 32.17 -1.72 -10.51
C SER A 191 33.23 -1.72 -11.62
N GLU A 192 34.21 -2.61 -11.51
CA GLU A 192 35.24 -2.82 -12.53
C GLU A 192 34.63 -3.40 -13.82
N PHE A 193 33.57 -4.22 -13.70
CA PHE A 193 32.92 -4.89 -14.83
C PHE A 193 31.79 -4.03 -15.45
N LEU A 194 30.90 -3.47 -14.63
CA LEU A 194 29.70 -2.77 -15.09
C LEU A 194 29.86 -1.24 -15.20
N GLY A 195 30.91 -0.68 -14.58
CA GLY A 195 31.15 0.76 -14.54
C GLY A 195 31.26 1.44 -15.91
N PRO A 196 31.98 0.88 -16.91
CA PRO A 196 32.12 1.50 -18.22
C PRO A 196 30.79 1.71 -18.97
N THR A 197 29.84 0.79 -18.81
CA THR A 197 28.51 0.86 -19.45
C THR A 197 27.61 1.84 -18.73
N VAL A 198 27.55 1.81 -17.39
CA VAL A 198 26.67 2.68 -16.61
C VAL A 198 27.07 4.15 -16.68
N ARG A 199 28.38 4.46 -16.75
CA ARG A 199 28.88 5.84 -16.91
C ARG A 199 28.50 6.48 -18.26
N ARG A 200 28.11 5.68 -19.26
CA ARG A 200 27.67 6.17 -20.58
C ARG A 200 26.16 6.48 -20.62
N LEU A 201 25.39 6.07 -19.61
CA LEU A 201 23.95 6.38 -19.55
C LEU A 201 23.73 7.86 -19.19
N PRO A 202 22.84 8.58 -19.88
CA PRO A 202 22.60 10.01 -19.67
C PRO A 202 21.69 10.24 -18.44
N ILE A 203 22.06 9.74 -17.27
CA ILE A 203 21.22 9.82 -16.05
C ILE A 203 21.16 11.26 -15.51
N LYS A 204 22.18 12.09 -15.76
CA LYS A 204 22.21 13.50 -15.31
C LYS A 204 21.30 14.43 -16.12
N ALA A 205 20.92 14.09 -17.35
CA ALA A 205 20.22 15.02 -18.25
C ALA A 205 18.68 14.97 -18.14
N GLY A 206 18.12 13.91 -17.56
CA GLY A 206 16.66 13.70 -17.52
C GLY A 206 15.95 14.40 -16.35
N PHE A 207 16.62 14.58 -15.21
CA PHE A 207 15.98 15.10 -14.00
C PHE A 207 15.79 16.63 -14.04
N GLU A 208 16.73 17.37 -14.65
CA GLU A 208 16.61 18.83 -14.79
C GLU A 208 15.64 19.25 -15.93
N LYS A 209 15.53 18.46 -17.00
CA LYS A 209 14.61 18.72 -18.12
C LYS A 209 13.16 18.31 -17.84
N GLY A 210 12.94 17.29 -17.02
CA GLY A 210 11.58 16.83 -16.67
C GLY A 210 10.78 17.86 -15.88
N VAL A 211 11.43 18.63 -15.01
CA VAL A 211 10.78 19.66 -14.18
C VAL A 211 10.46 20.93 -14.98
N SER A 212 11.25 21.28 -16.00
CA SER A 212 10.99 22.49 -16.80
C SER A 212 9.88 22.32 -17.84
N ASN A 213 9.58 21.10 -18.27
CA ASN A 213 8.58 20.82 -19.31
C ASN A 213 7.16 20.53 -18.75
N LEU A 214 7.00 20.31 -17.44
CA LEU A 214 5.68 20.04 -16.84
C LEU A 214 4.79 21.29 -16.68
N SER A 215 5.30 22.47 -17.01
CA SER A 215 4.56 23.74 -16.94
C SER A 215 4.07 24.28 -18.29
N LYS A 216 4.18 23.53 -19.40
CA LYS A 216 3.85 24.09 -20.73
C LYS A 216 2.95 23.32 -21.68
N GLU A 217 2.55 22.08 -21.43
CA GLU A 217 1.62 21.40 -22.35
C GLU A 217 0.60 20.55 -21.58
N ILE A 218 -0.61 21.09 -21.43
CA ILE A 218 -1.82 20.28 -21.26
C ILE A 218 -2.57 20.35 -22.59
N PRO A 219 -2.45 19.35 -23.47
CA PRO A 219 -3.40 19.16 -24.54
C PRO A 219 -4.61 18.43 -23.96
N MET A 220 -5.74 19.14 -23.97
CA MET A 220 -7.06 18.59 -23.66
C MET A 220 -7.52 17.75 -24.86
N SER A 221 -7.30 16.44 -24.82
CA SER A 221 -8.11 15.41 -25.50
C SER A 221 -7.42 14.05 -25.37
N MET A 222 -7.82 13.26 -24.37
CA MET A 222 -7.69 11.80 -24.48
C MET A 222 -9.06 11.24 -24.84
N ASN A 223 -9.13 10.75 -26.06
CA ASN A 223 -10.21 9.90 -26.52
C ASN A 223 -10.14 8.61 -25.69
N VAL A 224 -11.09 8.42 -24.77
CA VAL A 224 -11.23 7.19 -23.98
C VAL A 224 -11.60 6.08 -24.95
N GLN A 225 -10.69 5.14 -25.18
CA GLN A 225 -11.06 3.88 -25.81
C GLN A 225 -11.77 3.01 -24.77
N PRO A 226 -12.92 2.38 -25.11
CA PRO A 226 -13.65 1.54 -24.17
C PRO A 226 -12.83 0.27 -23.86
N GLN A 227 -12.47 0.10 -22.60
CA GLN A 227 -11.82 -1.11 -22.09
C GLN A 227 -12.91 -2.12 -21.69
N PRO A 228 -12.99 -3.31 -22.31
CA PRO A 228 -14.20 -4.14 -22.31
C PRO A 228 -14.36 -5.14 -21.15
N ASP A 229 -13.67 -4.97 -20.01
CA ASP A 229 -13.60 -6.05 -18.98
C ASP A 229 -13.62 -5.58 -17.51
N ARG A 230 -14.18 -4.40 -17.21
CA ARG A 230 -14.46 -4.03 -15.80
C ARG A 230 -15.91 -4.40 -15.47
N PRO A 231 -16.16 -5.09 -14.34
CA PRO A 231 -17.52 -5.38 -13.89
C PRO A 231 -18.31 -4.09 -13.76
N ASP A 232 -19.50 -4.04 -14.34
CA ASP A 232 -20.32 -2.85 -14.32
C ASP A 232 -20.89 -2.63 -12.90
N PRO A 233 -20.47 -1.56 -12.18
CA PRO A 233 -20.91 -1.32 -10.81
C PRO A 233 -22.43 -1.15 -10.74
N THR A 234 -23.07 -0.63 -11.79
CA THR A 234 -24.53 -0.49 -11.81
C THR A 234 -25.25 -1.83 -11.88
N VAL A 235 -24.67 -2.81 -12.58
CA VAL A 235 -25.20 -4.18 -12.64
C VAL A 235 -25.03 -4.86 -11.28
N ILE A 236 -23.87 -4.70 -10.65
CA ILE A 236 -23.60 -5.25 -9.32
C ILE A 236 -24.53 -4.65 -8.27
N ALA A 237 -24.73 -3.33 -8.28
CA ALA A 237 -25.66 -2.64 -7.40
C ALA A 237 -27.10 -3.18 -7.51
N VAL A 238 -27.61 -3.29 -8.74
CA VAL A 238 -28.95 -3.83 -9.00
C VAL A 238 -29.08 -5.27 -8.47
N GLN A 239 -28.04 -6.09 -8.66
CA GLN A 239 -28.04 -7.47 -8.16
C GLN A 239 -27.95 -7.54 -6.63
N ASN A 240 -27.14 -6.68 -6.00
CA ASN A 240 -27.01 -6.59 -4.55
C ASN A 240 -28.30 -6.09 -3.88
N ASP A 241 -28.94 -5.07 -4.46
CA ASP A 241 -30.26 -4.60 -4.02
C ASP A 241 -31.33 -5.68 -4.15
N ALA A 242 -31.33 -6.41 -5.27
CA ALA A 242 -32.27 -7.50 -5.51
C ALA A 242 -32.05 -8.66 -4.52
N PHE A 243 -30.80 -9.02 -4.25
CA PHE A 243 -30.47 -10.04 -3.25
C PHE A 243 -30.83 -9.60 -1.83
N ARG A 244 -30.54 -8.35 -1.45
CA ARG A 244 -30.88 -7.81 -0.13
C ARG A 244 -32.39 -7.81 0.10
N LYS A 245 -33.18 -7.38 -0.89
CA LYS A 245 -34.65 -7.40 -0.83
C LYS A 245 -35.20 -8.82 -0.77
N LEU A 246 -34.60 -9.76 -1.51
CA LEU A 246 -34.96 -11.18 -1.41
C LEU A 246 -34.68 -11.73 -0.01
N ALA A 247 -33.45 -11.56 0.48
CA ALA A 247 -32.98 -12.13 1.74
C ALA A 247 -33.72 -11.57 2.96
N CYS A 248 -34.00 -10.27 2.96
CA CYS A 248 -34.59 -9.58 4.11
C CYS A 248 -36.12 -9.44 4.05
N LEU A 249 -36.68 -9.22 2.86
CA LEU A 249 -38.11 -8.90 2.69
C LEU A 249 -38.89 -10.01 1.96
N GLY A 250 -38.20 -11.03 1.45
CA GLY A 250 -38.83 -12.09 0.65
C GLY A 250 -39.33 -11.63 -0.71
N VAL A 251 -38.86 -10.47 -1.21
CA VAL A 251 -39.25 -9.94 -2.52
C VAL A 251 -38.49 -10.70 -3.61
N PRO A 252 -39.17 -11.43 -4.51
CA PRO A 252 -38.50 -12.22 -5.53
C PRO A 252 -37.79 -11.31 -6.55
N PRO A 253 -36.51 -11.58 -6.88
CA PRO A 253 -35.79 -10.83 -7.89
C PRO A 253 -36.30 -11.18 -9.30
N ALA A 254 -36.10 -10.27 -10.27
CA ALA A 254 -36.45 -10.51 -11.67
C ALA A 254 -35.62 -11.64 -12.31
N GLN A 255 -34.40 -11.87 -11.80
CA GLN A 255 -33.52 -12.97 -12.18
C GLN A 255 -33.11 -13.74 -10.93
N PRO A 256 -32.95 -15.07 -10.99
CA PRO A 256 -32.46 -15.85 -9.85
C PRO A 256 -31.08 -15.38 -9.40
N ILE A 257 -30.93 -15.10 -8.11
CA ILE A 257 -29.65 -14.72 -7.50
C ILE A 257 -29.35 -15.68 -6.35
N GLN A 258 -28.15 -16.25 -6.38
CA GLN A 258 -27.68 -17.14 -5.32
C GLN A 258 -27.11 -16.32 -4.16
N GLY A 259 -27.43 -16.73 -2.93
CA GLY A 259 -26.79 -16.14 -1.77
C GLY A 259 -27.25 -16.72 -0.45
N ARG A 260 -26.59 -16.28 0.62
CA ARG A 260 -26.86 -16.66 2.01
C ARG A 260 -26.93 -15.42 2.88
N MET A 261 -27.84 -15.43 3.84
CA MET A 261 -27.93 -14.41 4.87
C MET A 261 -27.42 -14.97 6.20
N HIS A 262 -26.55 -14.22 6.85
CA HIS A 262 -26.02 -14.49 8.17
C HIS A 262 -26.30 -13.30 9.09
N VAL A 263 -26.51 -13.60 10.35
CA VAL A 263 -26.65 -12.62 11.43
C VAL A 263 -25.63 -12.95 12.51
N THR A 264 -24.99 -11.94 13.10
CA THR A 264 -24.06 -12.19 14.21
C THR A 264 -24.80 -12.64 15.45
N ARG A 265 -24.09 -13.38 16.30
CA ARG A 265 -24.63 -13.87 17.58
C ARG A 265 -25.18 -12.74 18.44
N ALA A 266 -24.45 -11.62 18.54
CA ALA A 266 -24.89 -10.48 19.35
C ALA A 266 -26.19 -9.86 18.83
N LEU A 267 -26.41 -9.86 17.50
CA LEU A 267 -27.66 -9.41 16.91
C LEU A 267 -28.82 -10.39 17.18
N MET A 268 -28.56 -11.70 17.14
CA MET A 268 -29.57 -12.71 17.49
C MET A 268 -29.96 -12.65 18.98
N GLU A 269 -28.99 -12.38 19.85
CA GLU A 269 -29.16 -12.34 21.31
C GLU A 269 -29.70 -10.98 21.81
N ALA A 270 -29.82 -9.97 20.95
CA ALA A 270 -30.32 -8.64 21.29
C ALA A 270 -31.79 -8.62 21.79
N GLY A 271 -32.55 -9.70 21.59
CA GLY A 271 -33.90 -9.87 22.13
C GLY A 271 -34.97 -8.95 21.52
N ASP A 272 -36.18 -8.99 22.05
CA ASP A 272 -37.28 -8.03 21.82
C ASP A 272 -37.62 -7.68 20.36
N GLY A 273 -37.46 -8.65 19.45
CA GLY A 273 -37.72 -8.46 18.02
C GLY A 273 -36.70 -7.58 17.29
N PHE A 274 -35.62 -7.18 17.96
CA PHE A 274 -34.58 -6.30 17.40
C PHE A 274 -33.97 -6.87 16.11
N MET A 275 -33.70 -8.17 16.06
CA MET A 275 -33.21 -8.85 14.85
C MET A 275 -34.17 -8.69 13.67
N ALA A 276 -35.49 -8.78 13.90
CA ALA A 276 -36.47 -8.62 12.83
C ALA A 276 -36.53 -7.17 12.33
N GLU A 277 -36.38 -6.18 13.23
CA GLU A 277 -36.25 -4.76 12.86
C GLU A 277 -34.98 -4.51 12.04
N ALA A 278 -33.85 -5.08 12.46
CA ALA A 278 -32.58 -5.00 11.75
C ALA A 278 -32.66 -5.61 10.34
N VAL A 279 -33.17 -6.83 10.22
CA VAL A 279 -33.37 -7.49 8.92
C VAL A 279 -34.28 -6.65 8.03
N LYS A 280 -35.41 -6.16 8.54
CA LYS A 280 -36.33 -5.33 7.77
C LYS A 280 -35.68 -4.02 7.31
N ALA A 281 -35.00 -3.30 8.22
CA ALA A 281 -34.33 -2.04 7.91
C ALA A 281 -33.20 -2.23 6.88
N THR A 282 -32.43 -3.31 6.97
CA THR A 282 -31.47 -3.69 5.94
C THR A 282 -32.16 -3.91 4.59
N GLY A 283 -33.28 -4.62 4.55
CA GLY A 283 -34.03 -4.85 3.31
C GLY A 283 -34.57 -3.58 2.64
N GLU A 284 -35.05 -2.64 3.45
CA GLU A 284 -35.64 -1.36 3.00
C GLU A 284 -34.61 -0.26 2.74
N PHE A 285 -33.34 -0.49 3.10
CA PHE A 285 -32.27 0.48 2.92
C PHE A 285 -32.18 0.93 1.46
N ALA A 286 -32.13 2.24 1.23
CA ALA A 286 -32.07 2.84 -0.11
C ALA A 286 -31.14 4.06 -0.18
N THR A 287 -30.44 4.38 0.93
CA THR A 287 -29.63 5.59 1.06
C THR A 287 -28.16 5.25 0.88
N PHE A 288 -27.72 5.20 -0.37
CA PHE A 288 -26.33 4.97 -0.73
C PHE A 288 -25.65 6.31 -0.95
N GLU A 289 -24.76 6.66 -0.03
CA GLU A 289 -23.97 7.87 -0.06
C GLU A 289 -22.53 7.47 -0.41
N PRO A 290 -21.75 8.34 -1.06
CA PRO A 290 -20.36 8.03 -1.43
C PRO A 290 -19.48 7.55 -0.26
N GLU A 291 -19.83 7.88 0.98
CA GLU A 291 -19.19 7.46 2.21
C GLU A 291 -19.43 6.00 2.59
N ASN A 292 -20.60 5.43 2.24
CA ASN A 292 -20.97 4.04 2.57
C ASN A 292 -20.92 3.11 1.35
N ASP A 293 -20.93 3.65 0.14
CA ASP A 293 -20.91 2.91 -1.12
C ASP A 293 -19.92 3.51 -2.14
N PRO A 294 -18.61 3.47 -1.87
CA PRO A 294 -17.59 4.16 -2.68
C PRO A 294 -17.42 3.57 -4.09
N GLU A 295 -17.68 2.27 -4.24
CA GLU A 295 -17.60 1.58 -5.54
C GLU A 295 -18.95 1.57 -6.28
N GLY A 296 -20.02 2.08 -5.64
CA GLY A 296 -21.37 2.07 -6.20
C GLY A 296 -21.92 0.64 -6.34
N TRP A 297 -21.50 -0.28 -5.48
CA TRP A 297 -21.87 -1.70 -5.53
C TRP A 297 -23.06 -2.02 -4.65
N HIS A 298 -23.52 -1.07 -3.82
CA HIS A 298 -24.63 -1.25 -2.89
C HIS A 298 -24.37 -2.43 -1.92
N ASP A 299 -23.12 -2.62 -1.50
CA ASP A 299 -22.67 -3.80 -0.77
C ASP A 299 -22.44 -3.54 0.73
N PHE A 300 -22.62 -2.32 1.21
CA PHE A 300 -22.48 -1.96 2.62
C PHE A 300 -23.51 -0.90 3.04
N GLY A 301 -23.92 -0.95 4.30
CA GLY A 301 -24.73 0.12 4.89
C GLY A 301 -24.83 0.05 6.40
N ALA A 302 -25.34 1.14 6.96
CA ALA A 302 -25.54 1.32 8.39
C ALA A 302 -26.94 1.86 8.66
N VAL A 303 -27.61 1.33 9.68
CA VAL A 303 -28.90 1.82 10.16
C VAL A 303 -28.87 1.97 11.67
N GLU A 304 -29.53 3.01 12.19
CA GLU A 304 -29.72 3.18 13.62
C GLU A 304 -31.09 2.64 14.04
N ILE A 305 -31.10 1.73 15.00
CA ILE A 305 -32.31 1.08 15.52
C ILE A 305 -32.24 1.14 17.03
N ARG A 306 -33.22 1.79 17.67
CA ARG A 306 -33.31 1.94 19.14
C ARG A 306 -32.02 2.48 19.80
N GLY A 307 -31.27 3.32 19.09
CA GLY A 307 -30.00 3.90 19.57
C GLY A 307 -28.78 2.99 19.39
N GLU A 308 -28.93 1.80 18.81
CA GLU A 308 -27.84 0.91 18.42
C GLU A 308 -27.59 1.03 16.92
N THR A 309 -26.32 1.08 16.52
CA THR A 309 -25.93 1.05 15.11
C THR A 309 -25.81 -0.39 14.64
N VAL A 310 -26.56 -0.74 13.59
CA VAL A 310 -26.49 -2.02 12.89
C VAL A 310 -25.78 -1.80 11.56
N PHE A 311 -24.74 -2.58 11.31
CA PHE A 311 -24.09 -2.66 10.00
C PHE A 311 -24.58 -3.87 9.24
N TRP A 312 -24.59 -3.74 7.92
CA TRP A 312 -24.77 -4.88 7.03
C TRP A 312 -23.78 -4.79 5.88
N LYS A 313 -23.34 -5.95 5.39
CA LYS A 313 -22.43 -6.06 4.25
C LYS A 313 -22.80 -7.24 3.36
N ILE A 314 -22.62 -7.10 2.05
CA ILE A 314 -22.71 -8.18 1.07
C ILE A 314 -21.30 -8.47 0.55
N ASP A 315 -20.77 -9.64 0.90
CA ASP A 315 -19.51 -10.13 0.33
C ASP A 315 -19.80 -11.00 -0.90
N LEU A 316 -19.01 -10.81 -1.97
CA LEU A 316 -19.16 -11.50 -3.26
C LEU A 316 -18.08 -12.58 -3.39
N TYR A 317 -18.48 -13.85 -3.34
CA TYR A 317 -17.58 -15.00 -3.45
C TYR A 317 -17.79 -15.75 -4.75
N GLU A 318 -16.77 -16.44 -5.24
CA GLU A 318 -16.93 -17.41 -6.32
C GLU A 318 -17.77 -18.61 -5.82
N ALA A 319 -18.82 -18.98 -6.56
CA ALA A 319 -19.85 -19.93 -6.13
C ALA A 319 -19.31 -21.32 -5.76
N ASP A 320 -18.25 -21.77 -6.42
CA ASP A 320 -17.63 -23.09 -6.22
C ASP A 320 -16.42 -23.07 -5.27
N SER A 321 -16.12 -21.92 -4.64
CA SER A 321 -14.89 -21.71 -3.86
C SER A 321 -14.98 -22.02 -2.36
N ASP A 322 -16.15 -22.44 -1.86
CA ASP A 322 -16.41 -22.63 -0.41
C ASP A 322 -16.07 -21.35 0.40
N PHE A 323 -16.41 -20.18 -0.15
CA PHE A 323 -16.18 -18.85 0.43
C PHE A 323 -14.70 -18.47 0.62
N ARG A 324 -13.78 -19.09 -0.11
CA ARG A 324 -12.33 -18.83 0.02
C ARG A 324 -11.83 -17.71 -0.88
N TYR A 325 -12.51 -17.47 -2.00
CA TYR A 325 -12.09 -16.51 -3.01
C TYR A 325 -13.22 -15.54 -3.35
N GLY A 326 -12.86 -14.26 -3.51
CA GLY A 326 -13.79 -13.26 -4.04
C GLY A 326 -14.12 -13.57 -5.50
N ALA A 327 -15.33 -13.22 -5.94
CA ALA A 327 -15.76 -13.48 -7.31
C ALA A 327 -14.91 -12.68 -8.32
N GLU A 328 -14.33 -13.36 -9.32
CA GLU A 328 -13.62 -12.70 -10.43
C GLU A 328 -14.59 -11.99 -11.39
N THR A 329 -15.84 -12.45 -11.46
CA THR A 329 -16.92 -11.90 -12.32
C THR A 329 -18.15 -11.53 -11.46
N PRO A 330 -18.05 -10.48 -10.61
CA PRO A 330 -19.08 -10.15 -9.61
C PRO A 330 -20.44 -9.72 -10.20
N ASP A 331 -20.47 -9.34 -11.48
CA ASP A 331 -21.64 -9.00 -12.27
C ASP A 331 -22.34 -10.24 -12.89
N ASN A 332 -21.72 -11.43 -12.82
CA ASN A 332 -22.33 -12.68 -13.26
C ASN A 332 -22.97 -13.42 -12.06
N PRO A 333 -24.31 -13.47 -11.95
CA PRO A 333 -24.99 -14.08 -10.81
C PRO A 333 -24.94 -15.61 -10.83
N ALA A 334 -24.53 -16.25 -11.92
CA ALA A 334 -24.39 -17.71 -12.00
C ALA A 334 -23.09 -18.22 -11.36
N THR A 335 -22.03 -17.41 -11.40
CA THR A 335 -20.70 -17.73 -10.85
C THR A 335 -20.42 -17.02 -9.52
N THR A 336 -21.32 -16.14 -9.08
CA THR A 336 -21.15 -15.33 -7.87
C THR A 336 -22.15 -15.73 -6.77
N MET A 337 -21.63 -16.07 -5.59
CA MET A 337 -22.38 -16.29 -4.36
C MET A 337 -22.35 -15.03 -3.49
N ARG A 338 -23.52 -14.49 -3.18
CA ARG A 338 -23.67 -13.29 -2.33
C ARG A 338 -23.89 -13.66 -0.88
N VAL A 339 -23.09 -13.11 0.01
CA VAL A 339 -23.20 -13.38 1.46
C VAL A 339 -23.56 -12.09 2.17
N LEU A 340 -24.83 -11.97 2.56
CA LEU A 340 -25.31 -10.84 3.37
C LEU A 340 -25.04 -11.13 4.85
N THR A 341 -24.23 -10.31 5.50
CA THR A 341 -24.01 -10.35 6.94
C THR A 341 -24.64 -9.13 7.59
N ILE A 342 -25.51 -9.32 8.59
CA ILE A 342 -26.09 -8.26 9.41
C ILE A 342 -25.53 -8.39 10.83
N MET A 343 -25.02 -7.29 11.37
CA MET A 343 -24.24 -7.29 12.60
C MET A 343 -24.39 -5.98 13.36
N LEU A 344 -24.12 -6.01 14.67
CA LEU A 344 -24.02 -4.77 15.44
C LEU A 344 -22.70 -4.07 15.12
N ALA A 345 -22.64 -2.75 15.20
CA ALA A 345 -21.44 -2.00 14.87
C ALA A 345 -20.22 -2.36 15.74
N ARG A 346 -20.44 -2.94 16.93
CA ARG A 346 -19.39 -3.46 17.81
C ARG A 346 -18.81 -4.81 17.38
N ASP A 347 -19.51 -5.53 16.49
CA ASP A 347 -19.07 -6.80 15.94
C ASP A 347 -18.20 -6.61 14.67
N TRP A 348 -18.08 -5.36 14.22
CA TRP A 348 -17.30 -4.90 13.07
C TRP A 348 -16.02 -4.20 13.52
#